data_AF-A0A6H9HED8-F1
#
_entry.id   AF-A0A6H9HED8-F1
#
_cell.length_a   1.000
_cell.length_b   1.000
_cell.length_c   1.000
_cell.angle_alpha   90.00
_cell.angle_beta   90.00
_cell.angle_gamma   90.00
#
_symmetry.space_group_name_H-M   'P 1'
#
loop_
_entity.id
_entity.type
_entity.pdbx_description
1 polymer ?
#
loop_
_entity_poly.entity_id
_entity_poly.type
_entity_poly.pdbx_seq_one_letter_code
_entity_poly.pdbx_strand_id
1 'polypeptide(L)'
;MIGAQIKEFFRPVWVRIVTPIFAFVPLYDAFDSQFGFPKLGKLFGASGNLLPWWGWLLVLQAVLVAGLFDYVRRNVPVQAPLTPALPSAETDQFAQKLELVRVDGEINKADLAKLKAQVEKQHGRVLHSLHAIGAREDMFELEAKLEADAETLYAKLNLGGSYDQAGWFSWENVNANWEANLKHWLTLARFYVNGIESKVLDVSEQEFSNSIWTINDSQFPNADANRRFKRHRLIYGHWDAMRGMANNNVTRVAFTAADEAEVRMSNSPEPSWRP
;
A
#
# COMPACT_ATOMS: atom_id res chain seq x y z
N MET A 1 -22.07 -35.42 -21.18
CA MET A 1 -21.01 -34.42 -20.89
C MET A 1 -21.54 -33.14 -20.24
N ILE A 2 -22.70 -32.62 -20.65
CA ILE A 2 -23.34 -31.40 -20.07
C ILE A 2 -23.65 -31.52 -18.56
N GLY A 3 -24.05 -32.70 -18.08
CA GLY A 3 -24.40 -32.91 -16.67
C GLY A 3 -23.23 -32.76 -15.67
N ALA A 4 -21.98 -32.94 -16.12
CA ALA A 4 -20.81 -32.80 -15.25
C ALA A 4 -20.45 -31.31 -15.02
N GLN A 5 -20.52 -30.49 -16.08
CA GLN A 5 -20.25 -29.06 -15.99
C GLN A 5 -21.30 -28.31 -15.14
N ILE A 6 -22.57 -28.70 -15.22
CA ILE A 6 -23.63 -28.11 -14.38
C ILE A 6 -23.38 -28.39 -12.89
N LYS A 7 -22.88 -29.59 -12.56
CA LYS A 7 -22.57 -29.96 -11.17
C LYS A 7 -21.41 -29.16 -10.60
N GLU A 8 -20.42 -28.79 -11.41
CA GLU A 8 -19.32 -27.93 -10.99
C GLU A 8 -19.75 -26.47 -10.79
N PHE A 9 -20.69 -25.99 -11.62
CA PHE A 9 -21.22 -24.63 -11.51
C PHE A 9 -21.98 -24.38 -10.20
N PHE A 10 -22.74 -25.37 -9.69
CA PHE A 10 -23.51 -25.28 -8.43
C PHE A 10 -22.74 -25.72 -7.16
N ARG A 11 -21.45 -26.03 -7.29
CA ARG A 11 -20.62 -26.44 -6.15
C ARG A 11 -20.25 -25.32 -5.16
N PRO A 12 -20.09 -24.03 -5.55
CA PRO A 12 -19.72 -22.98 -4.61
C PRO A 12 -20.81 -22.73 -3.56
N VAL A 13 -20.41 -22.59 -2.30
CA VAL A 13 -21.34 -22.32 -1.17
C VAL A 13 -22.17 -21.06 -1.41
N TRP A 14 -21.59 -20.02 -2.03
CA TRP A 14 -22.31 -18.78 -2.34
C TRP A 14 -23.40 -18.98 -3.41
N VAL A 15 -23.16 -19.77 -4.46
CA VAL A 15 -24.18 -20.09 -5.48
C VAL A 15 -25.36 -20.83 -4.84
N ARG A 16 -25.07 -21.72 -3.88
CA ARG A 16 -26.09 -22.43 -3.11
C ARG A 16 -26.91 -21.54 -2.18
N ILE A 17 -26.41 -20.36 -1.82
CA ILE A 17 -27.12 -19.38 -0.99
C ILE A 17 -27.87 -18.37 -1.87
N VAL A 18 -27.23 -17.85 -2.92
CA VAL A 18 -27.79 -16.82 -3.79
C VAL A 18 -28.90 -17.36 -4.69
N THR A 19 -28.74 -18.57 -5.25
CA THR A 19 -29.75 -19.17 -6.13
C THR A 19 -31.11 -19.36 -5.43
N PRO A 20 -31.20 -19.93 -4.21
CA PRO A 20 -32.49 -20.03 -3.53
C PRO A 20 -33.06 -18.66 -3.15
N ILE A 21 -32.23 -17.66 -2.82
CA ILE A 21 -32.71 -16.28 -2.54
C ILE A 21 -33.38 -15.70 -3.79
N PHE A 22 -32.75 -15.80 -4.96
CA PHE A 22 -33.33 -15.30 -6.21
C PHE A 22 -34.51 -16.16 -6.70
N ALA A 23 -34.50 -17.47 -6.45
CA ALA A 23 -35.64 -18.35 -6.75
C ALA A 23 -36.81 -18.13 -5.79
N PHE A 24 -36.57 -17.65 -4.57
CA PHE A 24 -37.61 -17.32 -3.60
C PHE A 24 -38.44 -16.11 -4.03
N VAL A 25 -37.86 -15.17 -4.78
CA VAL A 25 -38.56 -13.96 -5.24
C VAL A 25 -39.80 -14.28 -6.10
N PRO A 26 -39.71 -15.06 -7.18
CA PRO A 26 -40.90 -15.43 -7.96
C PRO A 26 -41.83 -16.39 -7.20
N LEU A 27 -41.29 -17.22 -6.30
CA LEU A 27 -42.10 -18.13 -5.47
C LEU A 27 -42.96 -17.35 -4.46
N TYR A 28 -42.39 -16.30 -3.87
CA TYR A 28 -43.07 -15.38 -2.97
C TYR A 28 -44.13 -14.58 -3.71
N ASP A 29 -43.82 -14.03 -4.89
CA ASP A 29 -44.79 -13.30 -5.71
C ASP A 29 -45.96 -14.20 -6.17
N ALA A 30 -45.73 -15.51 -6.35
CA ALA A 30 -46.79 -16.47 -6.64
C ALA A 30 -47.69 -16.76 -5.42
N PHE A 31 -47.09 -16.92 -4.22
CA PHE A 31 -47.81 -17.16 -2.96
C PHE A 31 -48.59 -15.93 -2.46
N ASP A 32 -48.07 -14.73 -2.68
CA ASP A 32 -48.66 -13.47 -2.20
C ASP A 32 -50.02 -13.15 -2.84
N SER A 33 -50.25 -13.63 -4.07
CA SER A 33 -51.53 -13.49 -4.77
C SER A 33 -52.74 -14.03 -3.99
N GLN A 34 -52.52 -14.88 -2.98
CA GLN A 34 -53.57 -15.45 -2.12
C GLN A 34 -53.75 -14.77 -0.76
N PHE A 35 -52.78 -14.01 -0.26
CA PHE A 35 -52.79 -13.50 1.13
C PHE A 35 -52.85 -11.96 1.25
N GLY A 36 -52.77 -11.23 0.14
CA GLY A 36 -53.00 -9.78 0.12
C GLY A 36 -51.88 -8.97 0.80
N PHE A 37 -50.66 -9.50 0.88
CA PHE A 37 -49.52 -8.69 1.28
C PHE A 37 -49.09 -7.77 0.12
N PRO A 38 -48.34 -6.70 0.40
CA PRO A 38 -47.82 -5.84 -0.66
C PRO A 38 -46.75 -6.58 -1.48
N LYS A 39 -47.04 -6.76 -2.78
CA LYS A 39 -46.13 -7.36 -3.77
C LYS A 39 -44.69 -6.90 -3.60
N LEU A 40 -43.75 -7.85 -3.51
CA LEU A 40 -42.32 -7.54 -3.38
C LEU A 40 -41.83 -6.67 -4.53
N GLY A 41 -42.39 -6.78 -5.73
CA GLY A 41 -42.10 -5.87 -6.85
C GLY A 41 -42.35 -4.39 -6.55
N LYS A 42 -43.30 -4.03 -5.66
CA LYS A 42 -43.49 -2.64 -5.19
C LYS A 42 -42.47 -2.24 -4.12
N LEU A 43 -42.02 -3.17 -3.28
CA LEU A 43 -40.93 -2.94 -2.33
C LEU A 43 -39.57 -2.81 -3.04
N PHE A 44 -39.33 -3.58 -4.11
CA PHE A 44 -38.16 -3.42 -4.98
C PHE A 44 -38.25 -2.18 -5.86
N GLY A 45 -39.45 -1.77 -6.28
CA GLY A 45 -39.67 -0.46 -6.90
C GLY A 45 -39.40 0.70 -5.93
N ALA A 46 -39.73 0.54 -4.65
CA ALA A 46 -39.41 1.50 -3.60
C ALA A 46 -37.91 1.49 -3.23
N SER A 47 -37.24 0.33 -3.25
CA SER A 47 -35.78 0.25 -3.05
C SER A 47 -34.97 0.65 -4.29
N GLY A 48 -35.58 0.61 -5.47
CA GLY A 48 -35.07 1.22 -6.70
C GLY A 48 -34.96 2.75 -6.62
N ASN A 49 -35.65 3.39 -5.67
CA ASN A 49 -35.45 4.80 -5.30
C ASN A 49 -34.45 4.99 -4.14
N LEU A 50 -34.07 3.94 -3.41
CA LEU A 50 -33.11 4.03 -2.30
C LEU A 50 -31.66 4.10 -2.78
N LEU A 51 -31.37 3.44 -3.90
CA LEU A 51 -30.09 3.54 -4.58
C LEU A 51 -30.34 4.06 -5.99
N PRO A 52 -29.75 5.20 -6.37
CA PRO A 52 -29.76 5.63 -7.76
C PRO A 52 -29.30 4.49 -8.66
N TRP A 53 -29.65 4.53 -9.95
CA TRP A 53 -29.26 3.49 -10.92
C TRP A 53 -27.74 3.18 -10.91
N TRP A 54 -26.88 4.13 -10.53
CA TRP A 54 -25.45 3.90 -10.32
C TRP A 54 -25.12 3.02 -9.10
N GLY A 55 -25.94 2.99 -8.06
CA GLY A 55 -25.76 2.13 -6.90
C GLY A 55 -25.92 0.65 -7.25
N TRP A 56 -26.81 0.33 -8.19
CA TRP A 56 -26.93 -1.02 -8.75
C TRP A 56 -25.70 -1.42 -9.57
N LEU A 57 -25.07 -0.46 -10.27
CA LEU A 57 -23.80 -0.69 -10.93
C LEU A 57 -22.69 -1.02 -9.92
N LEU A 58 -22.66 -0.37 -8.75
CA LEU A 58 -21.69 -0.68 -7.69
C LEU A 58 -21.91 -2.09 -7.11
N VAL A 59 -23.17 -2.51 -6.91
CA VAL A 59 -23.48 -3.87 -6.46
C VAL A 59 -23.04 -4.90 -7.51
N LEU A 60 -23.35 -4.66 -8.78
CA LEU A 60 -22.92 -5.51 -9.88
C LEU A 60 -21.38 -5.58 -9.96
N GLN A 61 -20.70 -4.44 -9.82
CA GLN A 61 -19.25 -4.34 -9.80
C GLN A 61 -18.65 -5.12 -8.62
N ALA A 62 -19.24 -5.03 -7.42
CA ALA A 62 -18.78 -5.80 -6.26
C ALA A 62 -18.91 -7.30 -6.49
N VAL A 63 -20.00 -7.76 -7.10
CA VAL A 63 -20.19 -9.17 -7.49
C VAL A 63 -19.16 -9.59 -8.53
N LEU A 64 -18.88 -8.74 -9.53
CA LEU A 64 -17.85 -9.02 -10.55
C LEU A 64 -16.44 -9.08 -9.94
N VAL A 65 -16.09 -8.18 -9.02
CA VAL A 65 -14.79 -8.19 -8.32
C VAL A 65 -14.68 -9.45 -7.46
N ALA A 66 -15.70 -9.80 -6.69
CA ALA A 66 -15.70 -11.02 -5.88
C ALA A 66 -15.61 -12.29 -6.75
N GLY A 67 -16.33 -12.32 -7.87
CA GLY A 67 -16.26 -13.39 -8.86
C GLY A 67 -14.89 -13.48 -9.53
N LEU A 68 -14.26 -12.35 -9.84
CA LEU A 68 -12.90 -12.28 -10.38
C LEU A 68 -11.88 -12.78 -9.36
N PHE A 69 -12.00 -12.41 -8.08
CA PHE A 69 -11.15 -12.94 -7.01
C PHE A 69 -11.30 -14.46 -6.86
N ASP A 70 -12.53 -14.99 -6.88
CA ASP A 70 -12.78 -16.44 -6.81
C ASP A 70 -12.27 -17.15 -8.08
N TYR A 71 -12.41 -16.52 -9.25
CA TYR A 71 -11.88 -17.02 -10.51
C TYR A 71 -10.35 -17.06 -10.50
N VAL A 72 -9.69 -15.97 -10.11
CA VAL A 72 -8.23 -15.86 -9.95
C VAL A 72 -7.76 -16.90 -8.94
N ARG A 73 -8.39 -17.00 -7.77
CA ARG A 73 -8.06 -17.98 -6.73
C ARG A 73 -8.12 -19.44 -7.23
N ARG A 74 -8.99 -19.74 -8.21
CA ARG A 74 -9.18 -21.11 -8.74
C ARG A 74 -8.35 -21.40 -9.99
N ASN A 75 -8.11 -20.41 -10.84
CA ASN A 75 -7.52 -20.58 -12.17
C ASN A 75 -6.11 -20.04 -12.29
N VAL A 76 -5.73 -19.06 -11.47
CA VAL A 76 -4.31 -18.89 -11.18
C VAL A 76 -4.01 -20.07 -10.29
N PRO A 77 -3.24 -21.09 -10.75
CA PRO A 77 -2.67 -22.02 -9.80
C PRO A 77 -2.04 -21.12 -8.76
N VAL A 78 -2.47 -21.24 -7.50
CA VAL A 78 -1.63 -20.78 -6.41
C VAL A 78 -0.35 -21.53 -6.73
N GLN A 79 0.59 -20.85 -7.41
CA GLN A 79 1.95 -21.24 -7.41
C GLN A 79 2.18 -21.18 -5.91
N ALA A 80 2.05 -22.36 -5.28
CA ALA A 80 2.56 -22.61 -3.95
C ALA A 80 3.83 -21.80 -3.97
N PRO A 81 3.92 -20.76 -3.10
CA PRO A 81 4.78 -19.61 -3.30
C PRO A 81 6.02 -20.10 -3.99
N LEU A 82 6.52 -19.38 -4.98
CA LEU A 82 7.91 -19.55 -5.33
C LEU A 82 8.73 -19.25 -4.04
N THR A 83 8.72 -20.08 -2.96
CA THR A 83 9.76 -21.09 -2.76
C THR A 83 10.47 -21.16 -4.10
N PRO A 84 11.50 -20.30 -4.32
CA PRO A 84 12.47 -20.61 -5.35
C PRO A 84 12.64 -22.11 -5.25
N ALA A 85 12.54 -22.86 -6.36
CA ALA A 85 12.84 -24.27 -6.32
C ALA A 85 14.19 -24.36 -5.61
N LEU A 86 14.14 -24.63 -4.29
CA LEU A 86 15.33 -24.81 -3.52
C LEU A 86 15.90 -26.01 -4.23
N PRO A 87 17.15 -25.91 -4.74
CA PRO A 87 17.76 -26.99 -5.47
C PRO A 87 17.41 -28.26 -4.71
N SER A 88 16.84 -29.26 -5.37
CA SER A 88 16.13 -30.40 -4.75
C SER A 88 16.82 -31.05 -3.54
N ALA A 89 18.14 -30.82 -3.40
CA ALA A 89 18.93 -30.98 -2.19
C ALA A 89 18.36 -30.33 -0.90
N GLU A 90 17.66 -29.19 -0.90
CA GLU A 90 17.23 -28.52 0.35
C GLU A 90 15.87 -29.02 0.87
N THR A 91 14.97 -29.45 -0.02
CA THR A 91 13.77 -30.20 0.36
C THR A 91 14.12 -31.60 0.87
N ASP A 92 15.15 -32.23 0.29
CA ASP A 92 15.70 -33.48 0.82
C ASP A 92 16.36 -33.27 2.18
N GLN A 93 17.01 -32.12 2.43
CA GLN A 93 17.53 -31.77 3.76
C GLN A 93 16.42 -31.49 4.79
N PHE A 94 15.32 -30.86 4.41
CA PHE A 94 14.19 -30.63 5.32
C PHE A 94 13.47 -31.94 5.67
N ALA A 95 13.28 -32.82 4.66
CA ALA A 95 12.74 -34.16 4.86
C ALA A 95 13.68 -35.05 5.68
N GLN A 96 15.00 -35.05 5.40
CA GLN A 96 16.01 -35.75 6.21
C GLN A 96 16.08 -35.21 7.64
N LYS A 97 15.95 -33.89 7.86
CA LYS A 97 15.88 -33.31 9.21
C LYS A 97 14.62 -33.74 9.96
N LEU A 98 13.48 -33.85 9.27
CA LEU A 98 12.23 -34.36 9.86
C LEU A 98 12.32 -35.86 10.18
N GLU A 99 13.05 -36.65 9.38
CA GLU A 99 13.36 -38.06 9.68
C GLU A 99 14.35 -38.21 10.85
N LEU A 100 15.37 -37.33 10.94
CA LEU A 100 16.32 -37.28 12.07
C LEU A 100 15.67 -36.91 13.41
N VAL A 101 14.54 -36.20 13.40
CA VAL A 101 13.75 -35.90 14.61
C VAL A 101 13.01 -37.14 15.13
N ARG A 102 12.95 -38.22 14.34
CA ARG A 102 12.24 -39.47 14.64
C ARG A 102 13.14 -40.65 15.01
N VAL A 103 14.39 -40.40 15.37
CA VAL A 103 15.30 -41.44 15.88
C VAL A 103 14.77 -41.91 17.25
N ASP A 104 14.35 -43.17 17.34
CA ASP A 104 13.83 -43.90 18.52
C ASP A 104 12.39 -43.63 19.00
N GLY A 105 11.58 -42.87 18.27
CA GLY A 105 10.15 -42.68 18.60
C GLY A 105 9.86 -41.63 19.70
N GLU A 106 10.90 -41.05 20.32
CA GLU A 106 10.79 -39.85 21.13
C GLU A 106 11.18 -38.61 20.32
N ILE A 107 10.26 -37.66 20.18
CA ILE A 107 10.53 -36.38 19.51
C ILE A 107 11.60 -35.64 20.32
N ASN A 108 12.77 -35.37 19.72
CA ASN A 108 13.80 -34.55 20.34
C ASN A 108 13.26 -33.13 20.59
N LYS A 109 12.94 -32.83 21.85
CA LYS A 109 12.38 -31.54 22.28
C LYS A 109 13.26 -30.35 21.86
N ALA A 110 14.58 -30.53 21.78
CA ALA A 110 15.50 -29.48 21.38
C ALA A 110 15.35 -29.11 19.89
N ASP A 111 15.13 -30.10 19.02
CA ASP A 111 14.96 -29.86 17.59
C ASP A 111 13.56 -29.32 17.28
N LEU A 112 12.53 -29.75 18.02
CA LEU A 112 11.21 -29.12 17.97
C LEU A 112 11.28 -27.63 18.36
N ALA A 113 12.03 -27.28 19.41
CA ALA A 113 12.21 -25.90 19.84
C ALA A 113 12.93 -25.05 18.77
N LYS A 114 13.97 -25.59 18.12
CA LYS A 114 14.65 -24.93 17.00
C LYS A 114 13.72 -24.72 15.80
N LEU A 115 12.96 -25.75 15.43
CA LEU A 115 12.00 -25.66 14.33
C LEU A 115 10.93 -24.59 14.62
N LYS A 116 10.38 -24.57 15.84
CA LYS A 116 9.42 -23.55 16.27
C LYS A 116 10.00 -22.14 16.15
N ALA A 117 11.22 -21.92 16.65
CA ALA A 117 11.90 -20.62 16.54
C ALA A 117 12.15 -20.22 15.07
N GLN A 118 12.48 -21.17 14.20
CA GLN A 118 12.68 -20.90 12.77
C GLN A 118 11.35 -20.54 12.08
N VAL A 119 10.26 -21.23 12.40
CA VAL A 119 8.92 -20.94 11.87
C VAL A 119 8.43 -19.57 12.34
N GLU A 120 8.58 -19.25 13.64
CA GLU A 120 8.22 -17.93 14.18
C GLU A 120 9.04 -16.81 13.51
N LYS A 121 10.34 -17.03 13.31
CA LYS A 121 11.21 -16.09 12.59
C LYS A 121 10.78 -15.89 11.13
N GLN A 122 10.46 -16.96 10.41
CA GLN A 122 9.98 -16.85 9.02
C GLN A 122 8.61 -16.18 8.94
N HIS A 123 7.69 -16.48 9.87
CA HIS A 123 6.39 -15.84 9.93
C HIS A 123 6.53 -14.32 10.14
N GLY A 124 7.39 -13.90 11.07
CA GLY A 124 7.70 -12.47 11.29
C GLY A 124 8.25 -11.81 10.02
N ARG A 125 9.17 -12.47 9.30
CA ARG A 125 9.71 -11.96 8.03
C ARG A 125 8.66 -11.79 6.95
N VAL A 126 7.72 -12.73 6.83
CA VAL A 126 6.61 -12.63 5.86
C VAL A 126 5.71 -11.44 6.20
N LEU A 127 5.35 -11.26 7.47
CA LEU A 127 4.53 -10.12 7.88
C LEU A 127 5.22 -8.78 7.61
N HIS A 128 6.52 -8.67 7.90
CA HIS A 128 7.31 -7.48 7.58
C HIS A 128 7.40 -7.21 6.07
N SER A 129 7.57 -8.26 5.27
CA SER A 129 7.61 -8.14 3.80
C SER A 129 6.27 -7.63 3.25
N LEU A 130 5.15 -8.16 3.76
CA LEU A 130 3.80 -7.70 3.37
C LEU A 130 3.55 -6.25 3.77
N HIS A 131 3.96 -5.85 4.97
CA HIS A 131 3.88 -4.46 5.42
C HIS A 131 4.73 -3.54 4.53
N ALA A 132 5.95 -3.96 4.17
CA ALA A 132 6.83 -3.20 3.29
C ALA A 132 6.28 -3.05 1.87
N ILE A 133 5.60 -4.07 1.33
CA ILE A 133 4.89 -3.95 0.05
C ILE A 133 3.81 -2.87 0.13
N GLY A 134 2.97 -2.88 1.18
CA GLY A 134 1.96 -1.84 1.38
C GLY A 134 2.56 -0.45 1.49
N ALA A 135 3.57 -0.29 2.35
CA ALA A 135 4.26 0.98 2.54
C ALA A 135 4.91 1.51 1.25
N ARG A 136 5.44 0.63 0.39
CA ARG A 136 6.02 1.01 -0.90
C ARG A 136 4.98 1.61 -1.84
N GLU A 137 3.81 0.98 -1.97
CA GLU A 137 2.74 1.49 -2.83
C GLU A 137 2.21 2.84 -2.31
N ASP A 138 2.00 2.95 -0.98
CA ASP A 138 1.58 4.21 -0.36
C ASP A 138 2.61 5.32 -0.55
N MET A 139 3.92 5.00 -0.41
CA MET A 139 5.01 5.94 -0.66
C MET A 139 5.04 6.43 -2.11
N PHE A 140 4.82 5.54 -3.09
CA PHE A 140 4.75 5.94 -4.50
C PHE A 140 3.55 6.84 -4.81
N GLU A 141 2.39 6.55 -4.24
CA GLU A 141 1.22 7.43 -4.40
C GLU A 141 1.49 8.83 -3.81
N LEU A 142 2.12 8.87 -2.63
CA LEU A 142 2.52 10.12 -1.98
C LEU A 142 3.60 10.87 -2.76
N GLU A 143 4.56 10.17 -3.36
CA GLU A 143 5.59 10.76 -4.23
C GLU A 143 4.97 11.48 -5.43
N ALA A 144 4.04 10.82 -6.12
CA ALA A 144 3.33 11.43 -7.25
C ALA A 144 2.55 12.69 -6.83
N LYS A 145 1.90 12.65 -5.66
CA LYS A 145 1.19 13.83 -5.10
C LYS A 145 2.16 14.96 -4.74
N LEU A 146 3.29 14.64 -4.12
CA LEU A 146 4.33 15.60 -3.74
C LEU A 146 4.94 16.28 -4.96
N GLU A 147 5.19 15.53 -6.04
CA GLU A 147 5.68 16.08 -7.31
C GLU A 147 4.64 17.00 -7.95
N ALA A 148 3.38 16.58 -8.05
CA ALA A 148 2.31 17.39 -8.63
C ALA A 148 2.06 18.70 -7.86
N ASP A 149 2.07 18.63 -6.53
CA ASP A 149 1.96 19.81 -5.66
C ASP A 149 3.18 20.72 -5.85
N ALA A 150 4.40 20.17 -5.90
CA ALA A 150 5.62 20.95 -6.12
C ALA A 150 5.65 21.65 -7.49
N GLU A 151 5.23 20.97 -8.56
CA GLU A 151 5.06 21.57 -9.89
C GLU A 151 4.11 22.77 -9.84
N THR A 152 2.98 22.63 -9.15
CA THR A 152 2.00 23.71 -8.94
C THR A 152 2.60 24.87 -8.17
N LEU A 153 3.38 24.59 -7.11
CA LEU A 153 4.04 25.61 -6.28
C LEU A 153 5.13 26.37 -7.04
N TYR A 154 5.76 25.78 -8.06
CA TYR A 154 6.82 26.41 -8.85
C TYR A 154 6.35 27.04 -10.16
N ALA A 155 5.17 26.66 -10.67
CA ALA A 155 4.70 27.05 -12.00
C ALA A 155 4.77 28.57 -12.26
N LYS A 156 4.33 29.39 -11.30
CA LYS A 156 4.27 30.85 -11.47
C LYS A 156 5.67 31.48 -11.58
N LEU A 157 6.61 31.05 -10.74
CA LEU A 157 7.98 31.60 -10.72
C LEU A 157 8.82 31.11 -11.90
N ASN A 158 8.62 29.86 -12.34
CA ASN A 158 9.30 29.31 -13.51
C ASN A 158 8.96 30.09 -14.79
N LEU A 159 7.79 30.72 -14.84
CA LEU A 159 7.36 31.59 -15.94
C LEU A 159 7.77 33.07 -15.74
N GLY A 160 8.61 33.38 -14.76
CA GLY A 160 9.04 34.74 -14.42
C GLY A 160 7.94 35.58 -13.76
N GLY A 161 6.85 34.97 -13.30
CA GLY A 161 5.76 35.65 -12.63
C GLY A 161 6.10 36.10 -11.20
N SER A 162 5.17 36.84 -10.59
CA SER A 162 5.22 37.25 -9.18
C SER A 162 3.93 36.90 -8.45
N TYR A 163 4.00 36.70 -7.13
CA TYR A 163 2.83 36.51 -6.27
C TYR A 163 2.35 37.86 -5.71
N ASP A 164 1.08 38.15 -5.94
CA ASP A 164 0.31 39.10 -5.16
C ASP A 164 -0.23 38.42 -3.89
N GLN A 165 -0.93 39.17 -3.02
CA GLN A 165 -1.45 38.64 -1.75
C GLN A 165 -2.42 37.45 -1.96
N ALA A 166 -3.30 37.53 -2.95
CA ALA A 166 -4.26 36.48 -3.24
C ALA A 166 -3.59 35.23 -3.82
N GLY A 167 -2.66 35.41 -4.78
CA GLY A 167 -1.88 34.31 -5.32
C GLY A 167 -1.01 33.63 -4.27
N TRP A 168 -0.45 34.39 -3.33
CA TRP A 168 0.32 33.83 -2.22
C TRP A 168 -0.56 33.00 -1.27
N PHE A 169 -1.77 33.46 -0.95
CA PHE A 169 -2.71 32.67 -0.14
C PHE A 169 -3.06 31.32 -0.82
N SER A 170 -3.21 31.32 -2.15
CA SER A 170 -3.38 30.07 -2.91
C SER A 170 -2.15 29.16 -2.82
N TRP A 171 -0.95 29.74 -2.90
CA TRP A 171 0.31 29.00 -2.73
C TRP A 171 0.39 28.36 -1.34
N GLU A 172 0.01 29.08 -0.29
CA GLU A 172 0.04 28.57 1.09
C GLU A 172 -0.87 27.36 1.28
N ASN A 173 -2.05 27.36 0.66
CA ASN A 173 -2.97 26.21 0.72
C ASN A 173 -2.38 24.96 0.05
N VAL A 174 -1.75 25.11 -1.13
CA VAL A 174 -1.08 24.00 -1.81
C VAL A 174 0.13 23.53 -1.00
N ASN A 175 0.91 24.46 -0.44
CA ASN A 175 2.07 24.11 0.40
C ASN A 175 1.65 23.37 1.67
N ALA A 176 0.53 23.72 2.30
CA ALA A 176 0.00 23.01 3.46
C ALA A 176 -0.38 21.56 3.11
N ASN A 177 -0.98 21.33 1.93
CA ASN A 177 -1.27 19.98 1.44
C ASN A 177 0.03 19.19 1.17
N TRP A 178 1.00 19.83 0.52
CA TRP A 178 2.31 19.26 0.27
C TRP A 178 3.02 18.85 1.57
N GLU A 179 3.05 19.72 2.59
CA GLU A 179 3.65 19.42 3.89
C GLU A 179 2.94 18.26 4.61
N ALA A 180 1.61 18.16 4.49
CA ALA A 180 0.84 17.05 5.04
C ALA A 180 1.19 15.72 4.35
N ASN A 181 1.28 15.71 3.01
CA ASN A 181 1.71 14.55 2.23
C ASN A 181 3.15 14.15 2.56
N LEU A 182 4.05 15.13 2.72
CA LEU A 182 5.45 14.89 3.06
C LEU A 182 5.56 14.24 4.43
N LYS A 183 4.81 14.76 5.42
CA LYS A 183 4.79 14.18 6.77
C LYS A 183 4.28 12.74 6.77
N HIS A 184 3.29 12.43 5.95
CA HIS A 184 2.81 11.06 5.79
C HIS A 184 3.90 10.17 5.18
N TRP A 185 4.54 10.64 4.10
CA TRP A 185 5.63 9.91 3.45
C TRP A 185 6.79 9.66 4.44
N LEU A 186 7.20 10.66 5.22
CA LEU A 186 8.25 10.53 6.24
C LEU A 186 7.86 9.53 7.35
N THR A 187 6.57 9.45 7.70
CA THR A 187 6.07 8.49 8.69
C THR A 187 6.21 7.04 8.21
N LEU A 188 6.08 6.79 6.91
CA LEU A 188 6.35 5.48 6.31
C LEU A 188 7.85 5.25 6.16
N ALA A 189 8.58 6.24 5.66
CA ALA A 189 10.00 6.11 5.34
C ALA A 189 10.90 5.94 6.58
N ARG A 190 10.51 6.45 7.77
CA ARG A 190 11.30 6.33 9.01
C ARG A 190 11.53 4.88 9.47
N PHE A 191 10.69 3.95 9.04
CA PHE A 191 10.92 2.52 9.31
C PHE A 191 12.11 1.97 8.51
N TYR A 192 12.40 2.56 7.36
CA TYR A 192 13.38 2.07 6.40
C TYR A 192 14.67 2.90 6.40
N VAL A 193 14.63 4.17 6.82
CA VAL A 193 15.80 5.06 6.85
C VAL A 193 15.87 5.77 8.20
N ASN A 194 16.96 5.51 8.93
CA ASN A 194 17.16 6.14 10.23
C ASN A 194 17.40 7.66 10.10
N GLY A 195 16.69 8.42 10.93
CA GLY A 195 16.79 9.88 10.99
C GLY A 195 16.30 10.61 9.73
N ILE A 196 15.50 9.96 8.87
CA ILE A 196 15.06 10.58 7.61
C ILE A 196 14.30 11.89 7.82
N GLU A 197 13.48 11.97 8.86
CA GLU A 197 12.73 13.19 9.19
C GLU A 197 13.66 14.38 9.46
N SER A 198 14.70 14.20 10.27
CA SER A 198 15.70 15.24 10.51
C SER A 198 16.49 15.57 9.24
N LYS A 199 16.91 14.57 8.46
CA LYS A 199 17.64 14.80 7.21
C LYS A 199 16.83 15.59 6.17
N VAL A 200 15.50 15.48 6.19
CA VAL A 200 14.62 16.16 5.24
C VAL A 200 14.15 17.51 5.76
N LEU A 201 13.75 17.61 7.03
CA LEU A 201 13.11 18.80 7.59
C LEU A 201 14.09 19.80 8.22
N ASP A 202 15.31 19.37 8.57
CA ASP A 202 16.33 20.27 9.12
C ASP A 202 16.89 21.13 7.98
N VAL A 203 16.77 22.45 8.16
CA VAL A 203 17.23 23.45 7.19
C VAL A 203 18.04 24.48 7.96
N SER A 204 19.32 24.55 7.65
CA SER A 204 20.26 25.45 8.32
C SER A 204 20.19 26.87 7.75
N GLU A 205 20.48 27.88 8.58
CA GLU A 205 20.59 29.28 8.12
C GLU A 205 21.68 29.46 7.04
N GLN A 206 22.69 28.59 7.02
CA GLN A 206 23.73 28.59 6.00
C GLN A 206 23.19 28.16 4.62
N GLU A 207 22.21 27.26 4.56
CA GLU A 207 21.58 26.86 3.30
C GLU A 207 20.72 27.97 2.70
N PHE A 208 20.12 28.82 3.55
CA PHE A 208 19.43 30.01 3.08
C PHE A 208 20.37 31.04 2.41
N SER A 209 21.63 31.13 2.85
CA SER A 209 22.60 32.10 2.31
C SER A 209 23.41 31.58 1.13
N ASN A 210 23.71 30.27 1.09
CA ASN A 210 24.47 29.63 0.00
C ASN A 210 23.61 29.29 -1.24
N SER A 211 22.35 29.63 -1.18
CA SER A 211 21.35 29.35 -2.20
C SER A 211 21.69 30.15 -3.48
N ILE A 212 22.16 29.48 -4.55
CA ILE A 212 22.51 30.09 -5.87
C ILE A 212 21.24 30.52 -6.64
N TRP A 213 20.16 30.85 -5.93
CA TRP A 213 18.85 31.01 -6.52
C TRP A 213 18.68 32.44 -7.08
N THR A 214 18.33 32.52 -8.35
CA THR A 214 18.08 33.77 -9.09
C THR A 214 16.66 34.33 -8.88
N ILE A 215 16.04 34.06 -7.72
CA ILE A 215 14.67 34.54 -7.45
C ILE A 215 14.76 35.95 -6.89
N ASN A 216 14.04 36.87 -7.50
CA ASN A 216 14.03 38.27 -7.07
C ASN A 216 13.05 38.43 -5.91
N ASP A 217 13.48 39.09 -4.84
CA ASP A 217 12.64 39.37 -3.66
C ASP A 217 11.34 40.12 -4.03
N SER A 218 11.35 40.90 -5.12
CA SER A 218 10.16 41.59 -5.65
C SER A 218 9.08 40.66 -6.23
N GLN A 219 9.37 39.36 -6.39
CA GLN A 219 8.39 38.38 -6.86
C GLN A 219 7.45 37.89 -5.75
N PHE A 220 7.68 38.30 -4.50
CA PHE A 220 6.89 37.90 -3.35
C PHE A 220 6.19 39.10 -2.71
N PRO A 221 5.03 38.91 -2.05
CA PRO A 221 4.31 40.00 -1.41
C PRO A 221 5.07 40.60 -0.21
N ASN A 222 5.94 39.81 0.44
CA ASN A 222 6.74 40.25 1.58
C ASN A 222 7.95 39.31 1.81
N ALA A 223 8.84 39.68 2.72
CA ALA A 223 10.04 38.91 3.05
C ALA A 223 9.76 37.54 3.70
N ASP A 224 8.66 37.41 4.46
CA ASP A 224 8.27 36.14 5.08
C ASP A 224 7.85 35.12 4.01
N ALA A 225 7.08 35.56 3.00
CA ALA A 225 6.71 34.74 1.86
C ALA A 225 7.92 34.21 1.10
N ASN A 226 8.91 35.08 0.83
CA ASN A 226 10.18 34.66 0.22
C ASN A 226 10.91 33.60 1.09
N ARG A 227 10.97 33.80 2.42
CA ARG A 227 11.61 32.84 3.33
C ARG A 227 10.89 31.49 3.35
N ARG A 228 9.55 31.48 3.39
CA ARG A 228 8.74 30.25 3.35
C ARG A 228 8.93 29.50 2.04
N PHE A 229 8.93 30.21 0.91
CA PHE A 229 9.19 29.62 -0.39
C PHE A 229 10.59 28.98 -0.46
N LYS A 230 11.62 29.71 -0.01
CA LYS A 230 13.00 29.19 0.08
C LYS A 230 13.07 27.93 0.95
N ARG A 231 12.40 27.94 2.10
CA ARG A 231 12.31 26.77 2.99
C ARG A 231 11.67 25.58 2.29
N HIS A 232 10.51 25.76 1.65
CA HIS A 232 9.82 24.70 0.90
C HIS A 232 10.77 24.06 -0.12
N ARG A 233 11.48 24.89 -0.90
CA ARG A 233 12.40 24.41 -1.94
C ARG A 233 13.59 23.63 -1.37
N LEU A 234 14.16 24.08 -0.25
CA LEU A 234 15.24 23.36 0.43
C LEU A 234 14.75 21.99 0.92
N ILE A 235 13.59 21.94 1.60
CA ILE A 235 13.00 20.67 2.05
C ILE A 235 12.67 19.75 0.87
N TYR A 236 12.13 20.29 -0.23
CA TYR A 236 11.89 19.51 -1.44
C TYR A 236 13.19 18.91 -1.99
N GLY A 237 14.28 19.68 -2.02
CA GLY A 237 15.60 19.18 -2.41
C GLY A 237 16.14 18.10 -1.47
N HIS A 238 15.96 18.26 -0.16
CA HIS A 238 16.37 17.23 0.82
C HIS A 238 15.54 15.96 0.66
N TRP A 239 14.23 16.09 0.46
CA TRP A 239 13.34 14.96 0.20
C TRP A 239 13.73 14.23 -1.10
N ASP A 240 13.95 14.94 -2.20
CA ASP A 240 14.35 14.35 -3.48
C ASP A 240 15.68 13.58 -3.36
N ALA A 241 16.65 14.12 -2.61
CA ALA A 241 17.90 13.44 -2.34
C ALA A 241 17.73 12.15 -1.50
N MET A 242 16.75 12.12 -0.59
CA MET A 242 16.51 10.99 0.31
C MET A 242 15.53 9.94 -0.25
N ARG A 243 14.67 10.28 -1.20
CA ARG A 243 13.60 9.39 -1.70
C ARG A 243 14.14 8.08 -2.29
N GLY A 244 15.22 8.15 -3.07
CA GLY A 244 15.82 6.97 -3.69
C GLY A 244 16.35 5.97 -2.66
N MET A 245 16.95 6.47 -1.58
CA MET A 245 17.42 5.63 -0.47
C MET A 245 16.25 4.95 0.24
N ALA A 246 15.18 5.68 0.54
CA ALA A 246 13.99 5.13 1.18
C ALA A 246 13.33 4.05 0.31
N ASN A 247 13.17 4.31 -1.00
CA ASN A 247 12.58 3.38 -1.97
C ASN A 247 13.41 2.10 -2.16
N ASN A 248 14.74 2.21 -2.17
CA ASN A 248 15.61 1.04 -2.23
C ASN A 248 15.49 0.18 -0.97
N ASN A 249 15.42 0.81 0.20
CA ASN A 249 15.33 0.09 1.48
C ASN A 249 13.98 -0.60 1.67
N VAL A 250 12.86 0.07 1.38
CA VAL A 250 11.54 -0.57 1.45
C VAL A 250 11.43 -1.72 0.44
N THR A 251 11.98 -1.57 -0.76
CA THR A 251 12.02 -2.64 -1.78
C THR A 251 12.83 -3.84 -1.31
N ARG A 252 13.97 -3.61 -0.63
CA ARG A 252 14.77 -4.69 -0.06
C ARG A 252 14.00 -5.46 1.01
N VAL A 253 13.34 -4.77 1.96
CA VAL A 253 12.49 -5.44 2.96
C VAL A 253 11.35 -6.22 2.28
N ALA A 254 10.69 -5.62 1.30
CA ALA A 254 9.54 -6.19 0.60
C ALA A 254 9.86 -7.51 -0.12
N PHE A 255 11.04 -7.62 -0.76
CA PHE A 255 11.32 -8.73 -1.68
C PHE A 255 12.47 -9.65 -1.28
N THR A 256 13.37 -9.22 -0.40
CA THR A 256 14.51 -10.08 0.01
C THR A 256 14.30 -10.76 1.35
N ALA A 257 13.14 -10.55 2.00
CA ALA A 257 12.87 -11.00 3.38
C ALA A 257 13.99 -10.62 4.37
N ALA A 258 14.69 -9.50 4.08
CA ALA A 258 15.73 -8.97 4.95
C ALA A 258 15.12 -8.63 6.30
N ASP A 259 15.86 -8.92 7.37
CA ASP A 259 15.44 -8.50 8.69
C ASP A 259 15.47 -6.97 8.77
N GLU A 260 14.57 -6.36 9.53
CA GLU A 260 14.54 -4.90 9.73
C GLU A 260 15.87 -4.42 10.31
N ALA A 261 16.49 -5.24 11.17
CA ALA A 261 17.82 -4.99 11.70
C ALA A 261 18.91 -4.95 10.60
N GLU A 262 18.83 -5.82 9.60
CA GLU A 262 19.79 -5.86 8.48
C GLU A 262 19.66 -4.61 7.59
N VAL A 263 18.45 -4.08 7.45
CA VAL A 263 18.20 -2.85 6.68
C VAL A 263 18.64 -1.62 7.48
N ARG A 264 18.36 -1.57 8.78
CA ARG A 264 18.86 -0.49 9.65
C ARG A 264 20.38 -0.46 9.71
N MET A 265 21.04 -1.62 9.79
CA MET A 265 22.51 -1.70 9.79
C MET A 265 23.13 -1.22 8.48
N SER A 266 22.51 -1.48 7.32
CA SER A 266 23.02 -0.94 6.04
C SER A 266 22.87 0.57 5.90
N ASN A 267 22.04 1.22 6.72
CA ASN A 267 21.78 2.66 6.66
C ASN A 267 22.50 3.46 7.75
N SER A 268 23.20 2.79 8.66
CA SER A 268 24.15 3.47 9.52
C SER A 268 25.24 4.05 8.62
N PRO A 269 25.51 5.37 8.66
CA PRO A 269 26.70 5.90 8.00
C PRO A 269 27.87 5.04 8.48
N GLU A 270 28.66 4.49 7.53
CA GLU A 270 29.83 3.72 7.92
C GLU A 270 30.60 4.55 8.96
N PRO A 271 30.96 3.97 10.12
CA PRO A 271 31.70 4.71 11.12
C PRO A 271 32.92 5.31 10.42
N SER A 272 33.00 6.64 10.41
CA SER A 272 34.02 7.46 9.72
C SER A 272 35.44 7.26 10.25
N TRP A 273 35.66 6.17 10.99
CA TRP A 273 36.91 5.75 11.62
C TRP A 273 37.57 4.59 10.85
N ARG A 274 37.07 4.22 9.66
CA ARG A 274 37.84 3.39 8.73
C ARG A 274 38.83 4.29 7.99
N PRO A 275 40.14 4.16 8.25
CA PRO A 275 41.19 4.98 7.62
C PRO A 275 41.35 4.67 6.13
#